data_AF-A0A956Z5V8-F1
#
_entry.id   AF-A0A956Z5V8-F1
#
_cell.length_a   1.000
_cell.length_b   1.000
_cell.length_c   1.000
_cell.angle_alpha   90.00
_cell.angle_beta   90.00
_cell.angle_gamma   90.00
#
_symmetry.space_group_name_H-M   'P 1'
#
loop_
_entity.id
_entity.type
_entity.pdbx_description
1 polymer ?
#
loop_
_entity_poly.entity_id
_entity_poly.type
_entity_poly.pdbx_seq_one_letter_code
_entity_poly.pdbx_strand_id
1 'polypeptide(L)' 'MARQADSARNGRKDDPDVISIRGARQHNLKNIDLKIPRNEFVVITGVSGSGKSSLAFDTIFAE' A
#
# COMPACT_ATOMS: atom_id res chain seq x y z
N MET A 1 28.78 23.51 8.94
CA MET A 1 28.87 22.38 9.89
C MET A 1 27.69 21.46 9.63
N ALA A 2 27.99 20.27 9.12
CA ALA A 2 27.03 19.31 8.60
C ALA A 2 26.11 18.76 9.71
N ARG A 3 24.80 18.72 9.44
CA ARG A 3 23.82 18.04 10.30
C ARG A 3 24.05 16.54 10.21
N GLN A 4 24.73 16.00 11.22
CA GLN A 4 24.97 14.58 11.36
C GLN A 4 23.91 14.02 12.30
N ALA A 5 22.93 13.30 11.74
CA ALA A 5 22.08 12.36 12.49
C ALA A 5 21.27 11.42 11.57
N ASP A 6 21.80 10.95 10.44
CA ASP A 6 21.21 9.81 9.71
C ASP A 6 21.65 8.48 10.35
N SER A 7 21.46 8.38 11.68
CA SER A 7 21.80 7.20 12.47
C SER A 7 20.56 6.32 12.64
N ALA A 8 20.57 5.18 11.94
CA ALA A 8 20.17 3.87 12.48
C ALA A 8 18.88 3.81 13.33
N ARG A 9 17.71 4.00 12.72
CA ARG A 9 16.45 3.44 13.24
C ARG A 9 15.93 2.33 12.31
N ASN A 10 16.65 1.23 12.32
CA ASN A 10 16.22 -0.05 11.76
C ASN A 10 15.10 -0.63 12.66
N GLY A 11 13.86 -0.46 12.25
CA GLY A 11 12.70 -0.99 12.94
C GLY A 11 11.42 -0.56 12.24
N ARG A 12 11.17 -1.13 11.05
CA ARG A 12 9.89 -1.17 10.29
C ARG A 12 8.80 -0.21 10.77
N LYS A 13 9.04 1.11 10.70
CA LYS A 13 7.93 2.06 10.73
C LYS A 13 7.41 2.08 9.32
N ASP A 14 6.22 1.51 9.13
CA ASP A 14 5.45 1.78 7.92
C ASP A 14 5.44 3.32 7.77
N ASP A 15 5.90 3.78 6.62
CA ASP A 15 6.03 5.20 6.32
C ASP A 15 4.65 5.84 6.59
N PRO A 16 4.52 6.86 7.47
CA PRO A 16 3.23 7.46 7.75
C PRO A 16 2.52 7.95 6.48
N ASP A 17 3.28 8.20 5.41
CA ASP A 17 2.78 8.62 4.12
C ASP A 17 2.40 7.46 3.18
N VAL A 18 2.27 6.22 3.66
CA VAL A 18 1.76 5.11 2.83
C VAL A 18 0.58 4.37 3.48
N ILE A 19 -0.38 3.95 2.66
CA ILE A 19 -1.38 2.94 2.98
C ILE A 19 -0.74 1.58 2.71
N SER A 20 -0.55 0.76 3.75
CA SER A 20 0.03 -0.56 3.64
C SER A 20 -1.04 -1.63 3.74
N ILE A 21 -1.29 -2.34 2.65
CA ILE A 21 -2.20 -3.48 2.61
C ILE A 21 -1.36 -4.75 2.69
N ARG A 22 -1.72 -5.64 3.60
CA ARG A 22 -1.03 -6.93 3.77
C ARG A 22 -2.03 -8.07 3.73
N GLY A 23 -1.71 -9.10 2.97
CA GLY A 23 -2.48 -10.33 2.87
C GLY A 23 -3.90 -10.14 2.33
N ALA A 24 -4.11 -9.22 1.39
CA ALA A 24 -5.44 -9.01 0.83
C ALA A 24 -5.92 -10.26 0.08
N ARG A 25 -7.05 -10.80 0.53
CA ARG A 25 -7.65 -12.07 0.06
C ARG A 25 -9.13 -11.93 -0.36
N GLN A 26 -9.65 -10.72 -0.42
CA GLN A 26 -11.04 -10.51 -0.80
C GLN A 26 -11.28 -10.96 -2.25
N HIS A 27 -12.30 -11.78 -2.45
CA HIS A 27 -12.68 -12.34 -3.75
C HIS A 27 -11.51 -13.01 -4.50
N ASN A 28 -11.08 -12.43 -5.62
CA ASN A 28 -10.03 -12.97 -6.50
C ASN A 28 -8.61 -12.55 -6.09
N LEU A 29 -8.44 -11.83 -4.98
CA LEU A 29 -7.12 -11.41 -4.51
C LEU A 29 -6.33 -12.59 -3.94
N LYS A 30 -5.14 -12.83 -4.47
CA LYS A 30 -4.30 -14.00 -4.15
C LYS A 30 -3.31 -13.72 -3.03
N ASN A 31 -3.78 -13.23 -1.89
CA ASN A 31 -2.93 -12.87 -0.74
C ASN A 31 -1.83 -11.87 -1.13
N ILE A 32 -2.24 -10.68 -1.58
CA ILE A 32 -1.31 -9.65 -2.06
C ILE A 32 -0.92 -8.67 -0.94
N ASP A 33 0.36 -8.27 -0.96
CA ASP A 33 0.92 -7.21 -0.13
C ASP A 33 1.27 -6.02 -1.03
N LEU A 34 0.83 -4.82 -0.69
CA LEU A 34 1.14 -3.61 -1.46
C LEU A 34 1.15 -2.35 -0.58
N LYS A 35 1.87 -1.34 -1.05
CA LYS A 35 1.95 -0.02 -0.42
C LYS A 35 1.50 1.04 -1.43
N ILE A 36 0.58 1.90 -1.01
CA ILE A 36 0.07 3.00 -1.82
C ILE A 36 0.48 4.32 -1.16
N PRO A 37 1.20 5.21 -1.84
CA PRO A 37 1.52 6.52 -1.28
C PRO A 37 0.24 7.34 -1.04
N ARG A 38 0.19 7.99 0.11
CA ARG A 38 -0.86 8.96 0.47
C ARG A 38 -0.58 10.29 -0.21
N ASN A 39 -1.64 11.08 -0.39
CA ASN A 39 -1.57 12.41 -1.01
C ASN A 39 -1.08 12.42 -2.47
N GLU A 40 -1.07 11.26 -3.12
CA GLU A 40 -0.72 11.10 -4.53
C GLU A 40 -1.92 10.60 -5.33
N PHE A 41 -1.96 10.95 -6.62
CA PHE A 41 -2.96 10.44 -7.53
C PHE A 41 -2.52 9.08 -8.11
N VAL A 42 -3.03 8.00 -7.51
CA VAL A 42 -2.66 6.62 -7.88
C VAL A 42 -3.75 5.99 -8.74
N VAL A 43 -3.35 5.40 -9.86
CA VAL A 43 -4.25 4.70 -10.79
C VAL A 43 -4.03 3.19 -10.73
N ILE A 44 -5.09 2.44 -10.44
CA ILE A 44 -5.08 0.97 -10.47
C ILE A 44 -5.59 0.50 -11.85
N THR A 45 -4.74 -0.18 -12.62
CA THR A 45 -5.07 -0.68 -13.98
C THR A 45 -4.75 -2.17 -14.15
N GLY A 46 -5.25 -2.78 -15.24
CA GLY A 46 -5.07 -4.20 -15.55
C GLY A 46 -6.30 -4.87 -16.19
N VAL A 47 -6.13 -6.09 -16.69
CA VAL A 47 -7.15 -6.87 -17.42
C VAL A 47 -8.44 -7.09 -16.62
N SER A 48 -9.57 -7.30 -17.30
CA SER A 48 -10.84 -7.61 -16.63
C SER A 48 -10.71 -8.85 -15.73
N GLY A 49 -11.38 -8.83 -14.57
CA GLY A 49 -11.34 -9.94 -13.60
C GLY A 49 -10.07 -10.02 -12.73
N SER A 50 -9.05 -9.18 -12.93
CA SER A 50 -7.79 -9.25 -12.16
C SER A 50 -7.89 -8.85 -10.68
N GLY A 51 -9.06 -8.46 -10.19
CA GLY A 51 -9.28 -8.07 -8.79
C GLY A 51 -9.09 -6.58 -8.47
N LYS A 52 -8.98 -5.70 -9.48
CA LYS A 52 -8.84 -4.24 -9.28
C LYS A 52 -9.96 -3.65 -8.42
N SER A 53 -11.21 -3.96 -8.76
CA SER A 53 -12.37 -3.49 -8.00
C SER A 53 -12.35 -4.04 -6.57
N SER A 54 -11.94 -5.30 -6.39
CA SER A 54 -11.81 -5.89 -5.05
C SER A 54 -10.68 -5.25 -4.22
N LEU A 55 -9.61 -4.84 -4.87
CA LEU A 55 -8.54 -4.08 -4.22
C LEU A 55 -9.01 -2.66 -3.87
N ALA A 56 -9.62 -1.94 -4.81
CA ALA A 56 -10.03 -0.54 -4.64
C ALA A 56 -11.21 -0.36 -3.68
N PHE A 57 -12.28 -1.14 -3.84
CA PHE A 57 -13.52 -0.97 -3.09
C PHE A 57 -13.56 -1.83 -1.83
N ASP A 58 -13.20 -3.11 -1.93
CA ASP A 58 -13.38 -4.04 -0.81
C ASP A 58 -12.20 -4.02 0.19
N THR A 59 -11.05 -3.47 -0.22
CA THR A 59 -9.86 -3.41 0.64
C THR A 59 -9.43 -1.98 0.99
N ILE A 60 -9.36 -1.07 0.02
CA ILE A 60 -8.88 0.31 0.28
C ILE A 60 -10.00 1.24 0.78
N PHE A 61 -11.19 1.19 0.16
CA PHE A 61 -12.32 2.05 0.56
C PHE A 61 -13.06 1.57 1.81
N ALA A 62 -12.87 0.31 2.21
CA ALA A 62 -13.46 -0.24 3.43
C ALA A 62 -12.71 0.17 4.72
N GLU A 63 -11.54 0.82 4.60
CA GLU A 63 -10.76 1.41 5.70
C GLU A 63 -10.98 2.91 5.89
#